data_AF-A0A5Y7GKU6-F1
#
_entry.id   AF-A0A5Y7GKU6-F1
#
_cell.length_a   1.000
_cell.length_b   1.000
_cell.length_c   1.000
_cell.angle_alpha   90.00
_cell.angle_beta   90.00
_cell.angle_gamma   90.00
#
_symmetry.space_group_name_H-M   'P 1'
#
loop_
_entity.id
_entity.type
_entity.pdbx_description
1 polymer ?
#
loop_
_entity_poly.entity_id
_entity_poly.type
_entity_poly.pdbx_seq_one_letter_code
_entity_poly.pdbx_strand_id
1 'polypeptide(L)'
;MADTIKQYYNQFNQIVNHTFNDTNKTSFTEADINSMPKGISELSSKTIGIMPKNYNKLTITNYYNTQEQYNEAEQLGMFGHINIGLQPLNFTPQSMQTQNLDKDTAIDTFNPDMSVYPQNEDGSYSKEALFMSFLKSTGVLPREGSATLNPIAKSYAEAMAKESFDGSLTSLDDIMTGKVDFASLLKGYAQDGWLDADIYAMDKGVKWQNTSIGYSGAWFDNQFNQAKANGWKVSSESINSFADSIADRLNNLIGQTRV
;
A
#
# COMPACT_ATOMS: atom_id res chain seq x y z
N MET A 1 3.16 18.82 17.96
CA MET A 1 2.22 18.02 18.79
C MET A 1 0.84 18.00 18.12
N ALA A 2 0.19 19.16 17.98
CA ALA A 2 -1.01 19.30 17.15
C ALA A 2 -0.74 19.02 15.66
N ASP A 3 0.43 19.41 15.13
CA ASP A 3 0.69 19.31 13.69
C ASP A 3 0.68 17.89 13.13
N THR A 4 1.12 16.89 13.90
CA THR A 4 1.15 15.50 13.42
C THR A 4 -0.25 14.91 13.38
N ILE A 5 -0.99 14.83 14.48
CA ILE A 5 -2.37 14.30 14.44
C ILE A 5 -3.27 15.14 13.50
N LYS A 6 -3.07 16.47 13.43
CA LYS A 6 -3.75 17.33 12.46
C LYS A 6 -3.42 16.95 11.02
N GLN A 7 -2.18 16.59 10.70
CA GLN A 7 -1.79 16.09 9.38
C GLN A 7 -2.56 14.81 9.00
N TYR A 8 -2.61 13.82 9.90
CA TYR A 8 -3.38 12.59 9.68
C TYR A 8 -4.87 12.88 9.55
N TYR A 9 -5.42 13.77 10.40
CA TYR A 9 -6.83 14.15 10.35
C TYR A 9 -7.18 14.89 9.05
N ASN A 10 -6.28 15.75 8.55
CA ASN A 10 -6.44 16.42 7.26
C ASN A 10 -6.46 15.41 6.11
N GLN A 11 -5.56 14.42 6.12
CA GLN A 11 -5.56 13.33 5.13
C GLN A 11 -6.86 12.53 5.20
N PHE A 12 -7.28 12.12 6.40
CA PHE A 12 -8.55 11.44 6.63
C PHE A 12 -9.74 12.25 6.10
N ASN A 13 -9.78 13.56 6.34
CA ASN A 13 -10.83 14.43 5.80
C ASN A 13 -10.80 14.50 4.27
N GLN A 14 -9.64 14.46 3.62
CA GLN A 14 -9.56 14.38 2.15
C GLN A 14 -10.18 13.08 1.65
N ILE A 15 -9.93 11.95 2.32
CA ILE A 15 -10.54 10.66 1.98
C ILE A 15 -12.07 10.71 2.17
N VAL A 16 -12.55 11.20 3.30
CA VAL A 16 -14.00 11.36 3.58
C VAL A 16 -14.65 12.28 2.53
N ASN A 17 -14.01 13.40 2.21
CA ASN A 17 -14.52 14.33 1.21
C ASN A 17 -14.52 13.74 -0.20
N HIS A 18 -13.53 12.92 -0.55
CA HIS A 18 -13.52 12.21 -1.83
C HIS A 18 -14.73 11.28 -1.97
N THR A 19 -15.05 10.52 -0.92
CA THR A 19 -16.15 9.55 -0.95
C THR A 19 -17.53 10.19 -0.86
N PHE A 20 -17.71 11.21 0.00
CA PHE A 20 -19.05 11.74 0.31
C PHE A 20 -19.28 13.18 -0.14
N ASN A 21 -18.25 13.87 -0.63
CA ASN A 21 -18.27 15.31 -0.91
C ASN A 21 -18.75 16.14 0.29
N ASP A 22 -18.45 15.68 1.51
CA ASP A 22 -18.83 16.32 2.76
C ASP A 22 -17.78 16.09 3.85
N THR A 23 -16.92 17.08 4.09
CA THR A 23 -15.95 17.05 5.21
C THR A 23 -16.60 17.11 6.58
N ASN A 24 -17.85 17.54 6.68
CA ASN A 24 -18.58 17.75 7.94
C ASN A 24 -19.41 16.54 8.34
N LYS A 25 -19.45 15.47 7.53
CA LYS A 25 -20.11 14.22 7.90
C LYS A 25 -19.51 13.66 9.19
N THR A 26 -20.34 13.54 10.22
CA THR A 26 -19.94 13.10 11.57
C THR A 26 -20.39 11.68 11.92
N SER A 27 -21.28 11.09 11.13
CA SER A 27 -21.86 9.77 11.34
C SER A 27 -21.85 8.95 10.04
N PHE A 28 -21.48 7.67 10.16
CA PHE A 28 -21.24 6.74 9.07
C PHE A 28 -22.01 5.44 9.28
N THR A 29 -22.91 5.12 8.37
CA THR A 29 -23.61 3.84 8.32
C THR A 29 -22.69 2.74 7.77
N GLU A 30 -23.12 1.48 7.85
CA GLU A 30 -22.41 0.38 7.18
C GLU A 30 -22.31 0.58 5.66
N ALA A 31 -23.33 1.18 5.04
CA ALA A 31 -23.31 1.51 3.62
C ALA A 31 -22.25 2.59 3.30
N ASP A 32 -22.13 3.60 4.16
CA ASP A 32 -21.06 4.61 4.06
C ASP A 32 -19.69 3.94 4.17
N ILE A 33 -19.48 3.09 5.18
CA ILE A 33 -18.24 2.34 5.41
C ILE A 33 -17.87 1.48 4.19
N ASN A 34 -18.85 0.79 3.60
CA ASN A 34 -18.61 -0.06 2.43
C ASN A 34 -18.18 0.76 1.20
N SER A 35 -18.61 2.02 1.12
CA SER A 35 -18.26 2.97 0.05
C SER A 35 -16.87 3.62 0.24
N MET A 36 -16.27 3.50 1.42
CA MET A 36 -14.92 4.01 1.67
C MET A 36 -13.86 3.24 0.85
N PRO A 37 -12.81 3.93 0.37
CA PRO A 37 -11.71 3.29 -0.34
C PRO A 37 -10.98 2.27 0.53
N LYS A 38 -10.47 1.22 -0.11
CA LYS A 38 -9.69 0.13 0.50
C LYS A 38 -8.20 0.47 0.59
N GLY A 39 -7.76 1.46 -0.18
CA GLY A 39 -6.44 2.06 -0.02
C GLY A 39 -6.24 3.29 -0.87
N ILE A 40 -5.06 3.88 -0.76
CA ILE A 40 -4.62 5.05 -1.54
C ILE A 40 -3.17 4.92 -1.98
N SER A 41 -2.78 5.68 -3.00
CA SER A 41 -1.38 5.96 -3.34
C SER A 41 -1.02 7.40 -2.99
N GLU A 42 0.20 7.60 -2.50
CA GLU A 42 0.69 8.90 -2.04
C GLU A 42 1.99 9.30 -2.73
N LEU A 43 1.96 10.47 -3.38
CA LEU A 43 3.13 11.10 -4.00
C LEU A 43 4.18 11.43 -2.93
N SER A 44 5.43 11.04 -3.17
CA SER A 44 6.63 11.29 -2.34
C SER A 44 6.89 10.35 -1.14
N SER A 45 6.17 9.23 -1.02
CA SER A 45 6.51 8.21 -0.02
C SER A 45 7.72 7.37 -0.46
N LYS A 46 8.94 7.91 -0.33
CA LYS A 46 10.17 7.08 -0.24
C LYS A 46 10.21 6.25 1.07
N THR A 47 9.24 6.46 1.94
CA THR A 47 9.07 5.74 3.19
C THR A 47 8.38 4.40 2.95
N ILE A 48 9.04 3.32 3.37
CA ILE A 48 8.51 1.96 3.32
C ILE A 48 7.67 1.68 4.58
N GLY A 49 6.47 1.13 4.43
CA GLY A 49 5.73 0.48 5.51
C GLY A 49 5.18 1.40 6.61
N ILE A 50 5.26 0.92 7.86
CA ILE A 50 4.59 1.44 9.09
C ILE A 50 5.26 2.73 9.64
N MET A 51 6.11 3.39 8.86
CA MET A 51 6.86 4.54 9.34
C MET A 51 5.99 5.80 9.47
N PRO A 52 6.25 6.67 10.46
CA PRO A 52 5.55 7.94 10.58
C PRO A 52 5.71 8.80 9.31
N LYS A 53 4.58 9.10 8.68
CA LYS A 53 4.50 9.93 7.47
C LYS A 53 4.33 11.41 7.81
N ASN A 54 4.85 12.27 6.92
CA ASN A 54 4.62 13.71 6.95
C ASN A 54 3.59 14.08 5.86
N TYR A 55 2.31 14.03 6.20
CA TYR A 55 1.23 14.25 5.23
C TYR A 55 1.16 15.68 4.67
N ASN A 56 1.84 16.66 5.28
CA ASN A 56 1.95 17.99 4.67
C ASN A 56 2.75 17.98 3.36
N LYS A 57 3.50 16.90 3.09
CA LYS A 57 4.31 16.73 1.88
C LYS A 57 3.77 15.64 0.95
N LEU A 58 2.77 14.88 1.41
CA LEU A 58 2.17 13.81 0.64
C LEU A 58 0.93 14.33 -0.08
N THR A 59 0.68 13.83 -1.27
CA THR A 59 -0.55 14.11 -2.03
C THR A 59 -1.14 12.78 -2.45
N ILE A 60 -2.44 12.59 -2.21
CA ILE A 60 -3.14 11.40 -2.70
C ILE A 60 -3.19 11.49 -4.23
N THR A 61 -2.65 10.48 -4.91
CA THR A 61 -2.68 10.40 -6.38
C THR A 61 -3.74 9.44 -6.88
N ASN A 62 -4.08 8.42 -6.08
CA ASN A 62 -5.02 7.39 -6.46
C ASN A 62 -5.88 6.97 -5.27
N TYR A 63 -7.16 6.67 -5.54
CA TYR A 63 -8.07 5.99 -4.62
C TYR A 63 -8.42 4.61 -5.17
N TYR A 64 -8.25 3.58 -4.34
CA TYR A 64 -8.62 2.21 -4.67
C TYR A 64 -9.95 1.89 -3.99
N ASN A 65 -11.05 2.03 -4.71
CA ASN A 65 -12.41 1.93 -4.15
C ASN A 65 -12.84 0.48 -3.89
N THR A 66 -12.26 -0.47 -4.62
CA THR A 66 -12.51 -1.90 -4.41
C THR A 66 -11.27 -2.63 -3.92
N GLN A 67 -11.47 -3.81 -3.33
CA GLN A 67 -10.36 -4.63 -2.86
C GLN A 67 -9.53 -5.16 -4.04
N GLU A 68 -10.17 -5.43 -5.18
CA GLU A 68 -9.53 -5.88 -6.41
C GLU A 68 -8.56 -4.82 -6.94
N GLN A 69 -8.97 -3.54 -6.96
CA GLN A 69 -8.09 -2.44 -7.38
C GLN A 69 -6.87 -2.29 -6.46
N TYR A 70 -7.07 -2.40 -5.14
CA TYR A 70 -5.98 -2.35 -4.17
C TYR A 70 -5.00 -3.52 -4.35
N ASN A 71 -5.53 -4.73 -4.48
CA ASN A 71 -4.72 -5.94 -4.66
C ASN A 71 -3.96 -5.92 -6.00
N GLU A 72 -4.55 -5.34 -7.04
CA GLU A 72 -3.89 -5.13 -8.33
C GLU A 72 -2.75 -4.11 -8.22
N ALA A 73 -2.96 -3.02 -7.48
CA ALA A 73 -1.91 -2.05 -7.18
C ALA A 73 -0.73 -2.73 -6.46
N GLU A 74 -1.00 -3.48 -5.39
CA GLU A 74 0.03 -4.21 -4.65
C GLU A 74 0.83 -5.17 -5.55
N GLN A 75 0.12 -5.92 -6.41
CA GLN A 75 0.72 -6.83 -7.37
C GLN A 75 1.64 -6.13 -8.36
N LEU A 76 1.18 -5.03 -8.95
CA LEU A 76 1.96 -4.26 -9.91
C LEU A 76 3.17 -3.61 -9.23
N GLY A 77 3.03 -3.18 -7.98
CA GLY A 77 4.13 -2.69 -7.16
C GLY A 77 5.26 -3.69 -7.07
N MET A 78 4.91 -4.95 -6.82
CA MET A 78 5.88 -6.01 -6.63
C MET A 78 6.47 -6.54 -7.94
N PHE A 79 5.64 -6.91 -8.93
CA PHE A 79 6.14 -7.44 -10.21
C PHE A 79 6.78 -6.38 -11.09
N GLY A 80 6.24 -5.15 -11.05
CA GLY A 80 6.82 -4.01 -11.75
C GLY A 80 8.04 -3.44 -11.05
N HIS A 81 8.32 -3.88 -9.81
CA HIS A 81 9.32 -3.29 -8.92
C HIS A 81 9.17 -1.76 -8.88
N ILE A 82 7.93 -1.28 -8.73
CA ILE A 82 7.60 0.15 -8.72
C ILE A 82 7.14 0.59 -7.34
N ASN A 83 7.60 1.77 -6.90
CA ASN A 83 7.06 2.37 -5.69
C ASN A 83 5.72 3.04 -6.00
N ILE A 84 4.63 2.38 -5.59
CA ILE A 84 3.25 2.86 -5.73
C ILE A 84 2.83 3.80 -4.59
N GLY A 85 3.65 3.93 -3.53
CA GLY A 85 3.28 4.68 -2.33
C GLY A 85 2.00 4.15 -1.69
N LEU A 86 1.77 2.84 -1.78
CA LEU A 86 0.52 2.19 -1.42
C LEU A 86 0.29 2.24 0.10
N GLN A 87 -0.91 2.67 0.51
CA GLN A 87 -1.35 2.71 1.90
C GLN A 87 -2.67 1.95 2.03
N PRO A 88 -2.73 0.86 2.82
CA PRO A 88 -3.99 0.19 3.13
C PRO A 88 -4.87 1.09 4.00
N LEU A 89 -6.18 1.01 3.75
CA LEU A 89 -7.22 1.63 4.55
C LEU A 89 -8.16 0.55 5.05
N ASN A 90 -8.43 0.54 6.36
CA ASN A 90 -9.34 -0.40 6.97
C ASN A 90 -10.37 0.36 7.81
N PHE A 91 -11.60 0.42 7.30
CA PHE A 91 -12.76 1.02 7.98
C PHE A 91 -13.79 -0.03 8.40
N THR A 92 -13.42 -1.32 8.40
CA THR A 92 -14.37 -2.38 8.75
C THR A 92 -14.90 -2.20 10.18
N PRO A 93 -16.15 -2.62 10.47
CA PRO A 93 -16.69 -2.67 11.83
C PRO A 93 -15.72 -3.30 12.83
N GLN A 94 -15.07 -4.41 12.44
CA GLN A 94 -14.08 -5.10 13.26
C GLN A 94 -12.92 -4.18 13.68
N SER A 95 -12.37 -3.40 12.74
CA SER A 95 -11.30 -2.45 13.03
C SER A 95 -11.74 -1.35 13.99
N MET A 96 -13.03 -0.98 13.96
CA MET A 96 -13.60 0.05 14.84
C MET A 96 -14.07 -0.48 16.20
N GLN A 97 -14.30 -1.78 16.35
CA GLN A 97 -14.86 -2.36 17.58
C GLN A 97 -13.82 -3.08 18.43
N THR A 98 -12.72 -3.53 17.83
CA THR A 98 -11.75 -4.38 18.53
C THR A 98 -10.38 -3.75 18.65
N GLN A 99 -9.71 -4.07 19.75
CA GLN A 99 -8.26 -3.96 19.87
C GLN A 99 -7.63 -5.25 19.33
N ASN A 100 -6.46 -5.13 18.70
CA ASN A 100 -5.61 -6.27 18.41
C ASN A 100 -4.99 -6.75 19.73
N LEU A 101 -5.56 -7.79 20.35
CA LEU A 101 -5.04 -8.31 21.63
C LEU A 101 -3.86 -9.28 21.47
N ASP A 102 -3.52 -9.63 20.23
CA ASP A 102 -2.32 -10.40 19.94
C ASP A 102 -1.07 -9.57 20.29
N LYS A 103 -0.34 -10.04 21.29
CA LYS A 103 0.79 -9.34 21.87
C LYS A 103 1.91 -9.12 20.85
N ASP A 104 2.16 -10.07 19.96
CA ASP A 104 3.24 -9.97 18.99
C ASP A 104 2.91 -8.94 17.90
N THR A 105 1.64 -8.87 17.49
CA THR A 105 1.15 -7.87 16.51
C THR A 105 0.93 -6.49 17.14
N ALA A 106 0.53 -6.43 18.41
CA ALA A 106 0.18 -5.19 19.10
C ALA A 106 1.39 -4.39 19.60
N ILE A 107 2.55 -5.02 19.81
CA ILE A 107 3.78 -4.31 20.24
C ILE A 107 4.24 -3.31 19.16
N ASP A 108 4.06 -3.66 17.88
CA ASP A 108 4.61 -2.91 16.75
C ASP A 108 3.57 -2.08 15.98
N THR A 109 2.32 -1.99 16.46
CA THR A 109 1.24 -1.28 15.76
C THR A 109 0.41 -0.38 16.66
N PHE A 110 -0.18 0.68 16.10
CA PHE A 110 -1.18 1.46 16.84
C PHE A 110 -2.34 0.57 17.26
N ASN A 111 -2.61 0.49 18.56
CA ASN A 111 -3.69 -0.35 19.06
C ASN A 111 -4.48 0.33 20.19
N PRO A 112 -5.32 1.33 19.87
CA PRO A 112 -6.15 1.99 20.86
C PRO A 112 -7.33 1.11 21.28
N ASP A 113 -7.63 1.03 22.58
CA ASP A 113 -8.78 1.75 23.15
C ASP A 113 -10.14 1.79 22.42
N MET A 114 -10.54 0.84 21.57
CA MET A 114 -11.77 1.03 20.77
C MET A 114 -13.08 1.08 21.57
N SER A 115 -13.12 0.61 22.82
CA SER A 115 -14.34 0.63 23.64
C SER A 115 -14.81 2.04 23.98
N VAL A 116 -13.93 3.05 23.91
CA VAL A 116 -14.28 4.46 24.14
C VAL A 116 -14.96 5.13 22.94
N TYR A 117 -15.06 4.42 21.80
CA TYR A 117 -15.73 4.88 20.59
C TYR A 117 -16.90 3.94 20.24
N PRO A 118 -17.96 3.88 21.08
CA PRO A 118 -19.08 3.00 20.84
C PRO A 118 -19.84 3.40 19.56
N GLN A 119 -20.53 2.42 19.00
CA GLN A 119 -21.52 2.66 17.96
C GLN A 119 -22.64 3.55 18.50
N ASN A 120 -23.15 4.45 17.67
CA ASN A 120 -24.30 5.30 17.99
C ASN A 120 -25.56 4.43 18.17
N GLU A 121 -26.58 4.96 18.83
CA GLU A 121 -27.85 4.26 19.09
C GLU A 121 -28.53 3.75 17.81
N ASP A 122 -28.34 4.44 16.70
CA ASP A 122 -28.89 4.09 15.38
C ASP A 122 -28.05 3.07 14.60
N GLY A 123 -26.98 2.54 15.20
CA GLY A 123 -26.06 1.62 14.54
C GLY A 123 -25.03 2.28 13.64
N SER A 124 -24.94 3.61 13.59
CA SER A 124 -23.88 4.31 12.86
C SER A 124 -22.59 4.43 13.69
N TYR A 125 -21.47 4.68 13.02
CA TYR A 125 -20.17 4.94 13.65
C TYR A 125 -19.86 6.43 13.62
N SER A 126 -19.24 6.94 14.69
CA SER A 126 -18.78 8.32 14.74
C SER A 126 -17.57 8.55 13.83
N LYS A 127 -17.35 9.82 13.46
CA LYS A 127 -16.16 10.24 12.72
C LYS A 127 -14.88 9.93 13.48
N GLU A 128 -14.91 10.04 14.80
CA GLU A 128 -13.80 9.71 15.69
C GLU A 128 -13.47 8.21 15.63
N ALA A 129 -14.48 7.34 15.64
CA ALA A 129 -14.26 5.89 15.48
C ALA A 129 -13.61 5.56 14.13
N LEU A 130 -14.10 6.16 13.04
CA LEU A 130 -13.51 6.00 11.71
C LEU A 130 -12.07 6.53 11.65
N PHE A 131 -11.80 7.68 12.25
CA PHE A 131 -10.45 8.26 12.29
C PHE A 131 -9.47 7.39 13.08
N MET A 132 -9.90 6.80 14.19
CA MET A 132 -9.08 5.84 14.93
C MET A 132 -8.78 4.59 14.11
N SER A 133 -9.77 4.09 13.36
CA SER A 133 -9.58 2.98 12.41
C SER A 133 -8.57 3.33 11.30
N PHE A 134 -8.62 4.56 10.78
CA PHE A 134 -7.62 5.08 9.83
C PHE A 134 -6.21 5.08 10.44
N LEU A 135 -6.05 5.62 11.66
CA LEU A 135 -4.75 5.60 12.34
C LEU A 135 -4.24 4.18 12.54
N LYS A 136 -5.12 3.23 12.91
CA LYS A 136 -4.76 1.81 13.01
C LYS A 136 -4.26 1.24 11.68
N SER A 137 -4.92 1.56 10.56
CA SER A 137 -4.51 1.05 9.24
C SER A 137 -3.19 1.66 8.74
N THR A 138 -2.83 2.86 9.19
CA THR A 138 -1.51 3.46 8.92
C THR A 138 -0.37 2.83 9.73
N GLY A 139 -0.69 2.05 10.76
CA GLY A 139 0.29 1.38 11.64
C GLY A 139 1.08 2.33 12.54
N VAL A 140 0.80 3.64 12.51
CA VAL A 140 1.54 4.67 13.25
C VAL A 140 1.81 4.26 14.69
N LEU A 141 3.04 4.38 15.17
CA LEU A 141 3.34 4.10 16.57
C LEU A 141 3.21 5.37 17.42
N PRO A 142 2.05 5.68 18.06
CA PRO A 142 2.10 6.57 19.19
C PRO A 142 2.81 5.85 20.34
N ARG A 143 3.61 6.61 21.08
CA ARG A 143 4.27 6.18 22.30
C ARG A 143 3.18 5.84 23.33
N GLU A 144 3.33 4.69 23.97
CA GLU A 144 2.44 4.15 25.01
C GLU A 144 2.00 5.25 26.00
N GLY A 145 0.69 5.39 26.22
CA GLY A 145 0.12 6.42 27.09
C GLY A 145 0.23 7.87 26.58
N SER A 146 0.54 8.11 25.31
CA SER A 146 0.68 9.47 24.75
C SER A 146 0.18 9.59 23.30
N ALA A 147 -0.23 10.81 22.91
CA ALA A 147 -0.56 11.16 21.52
C ALA A 147 0.69 11.58 20.70
N THR A 148 1.88 11.14 21.09
CA THR A 148 3.15 11.50 20.41
C THR A 148 3.73 10.30 19.69
N LEU A 149 4.33 10.50 18.52
CA LEU A 149 5.05 9.44 17.81
C LEU A 149 6.17 8.86 18.67
N ASN A 150 6.40 7.55 18.58
CA ASN A 150 7.57 6.91 19.16
C ASN A 150 8.85 7.59 18.62
N PRO A 151 9.68 8.21 19.48
CA PRO A 151 10.88 8.94 19.04
C PRO A 151 11.86 8.08 18.25
N ILE A 152 11.92 6.77 18.53
CA ILE A 152 12.78 5.80 17.82
C ILE A 152 12.24 5.56 16.41
N ALA A 153 10.93 5.35 16.27
CA ALA A 153 10.30 5.20 14.95
C ALA A 153 10.46 6.48 14.10
N LYS A 154 10.38 7.65 14.74
CA LYS A 154 10.61 8.93 14.08
C LYS A 154 12.05 9.09 13.59
N SER A 155 13.05 8.81 14.42
CA SER A 155 14.46 8.93 14.02
C SER A 155 14.83 7.93 12.92
N TYR A 156 14.29 6.71 12.99
CA TYR A 156 14.46 5.71 11.94
C TYR A 156 13.83 6.14 10.61
N ALA A 157 12.60 6.65 10.63
CA ALA A 157 11.94 7.19 9.43
C ALA A 157 12.71 8.36 8.81
N GLU A 158 13.24 9.27 9.65
CA GLU A 158 14.08 10.39 9.20
C GLU A 158 15.41 9.92 8.59
N ALA A 159 16.00 8.82 9.07
CA ALA A 159 17.20 8.23 8.51
C ALA A 159 16.92 7.56 7.16
N MET A 160 15.88 6.72 7.08
CA MET A 160 15.47 6.04 5.85
C MET A 160 15.11 7.02 4.73
N ALA A 161 14.39 8.09 5.06
CA ALA A 161 14.05 9.14 4.10
C ALA A 161 15.29 9.88 3.55
N LYS A 162 16.37 10.00 4.34
CA LYS A 162 17.64 10.61 3.90
C LYS A 162 18.43 9.69 2.98
N GLU A 163 18.43 8.39 3.26
CA GLU A 163 19.24 7.44 2.50
C GLU A 163 18.60 6.95 1.19
N SER A 164 17.34 7.31 0.91
CA SER A 164 16.63 6.97 -0.35
C SER A 164 16.59 5.47 -0.68
N PHE A 165 16.60 4.60 0.33
CA PHE A 165 16.42 3.16 0.15
C PHE A 165 14.94 2.84 0.00
N ASP A 166 14.48 2.62 -1.24
CA ASP A 166 13.18 1.97 -1.45
C ASP A 166 13.25 0.68 -2.30
N GLY A 167 14.32 0.48 -3.07
CA GLY A 167 14.55 -0.75 -3.83
C GLY A 167 13.74 -0.87 -5.12
N SER A 168 12.82 0.07 -5.41
CA SER A 168 12.12 0.14 -6.69
C SER A 168 13.01 0.62 -7.84
N LEU A 169 12.64 0.20 -9.05
CA LEU A 169 13.23 0.66 -10.30
C LEU A 169 12.79 2.09 -10.65
N THR A 170 11.56 2.46 -10.25
CA THR A 170 10.97 3.77 -10.49
C THR A 170 9.78 4.00 -9.55
N SER A 171 9.31 5.24 -9.45
CA SER A 171 8.08 5.57 -8.75
C SER A 171 6.86 5.61 -9.70
N LEU A 172 5.67 5.40 -9.15
CA LEU A 172 4.41 5.59 -9.87
C LEU A 172 4.27 7.04 -10.40
N ASP A 173 4.77 8.03 -9.67
CA ASP A 173 4.78 9.43 -10.12
C ASP A 173 5.59 9.62 -11.40
N ASP A 174 6.81 9.09 -11.43
CA ASP A 174 7.68 9.24 -12.60
C ASP A 174 7.08 8.58 -13.85
N ILE A 175 6.33 7.49 -13.68
CA ILE A 175 5.56 6.85 -14.74
C ILE A 175 4.39 7.74 -15.17
N MET A 176 3.55 8.19 -14.22
CA MET A 176 2.34 8.98 -14.49
C MET A 176 2.64 10.37 -15.11
N THR A 177 3.83 10.91 -14.84
CA THR A 177 4.32 12.18 -15.40
C THR A 177 5.09 12.01 -16.70
N GLY A 178 5.26 10.77 -17.17
CA GLY A 178 5.97 10.46 -18.41
C GLY A 178 7.49 10.68 -18.34
N LYS A 179 8.07 10.82 -17.14
CA LYS A 179 9.54 10.87 -16.96
C LYS A 179 10.19 9.52 -17.28
N VAL A 180 9.43 8.44 -17.12
CA VAL A 180 9.86 7.07 -17.37
C VAL A 180 8.88 6.39 -18.33
N ASP A 181 9.39 5.87 -19.44
CA ASP A 181 8.68 4.87 -20.24
C ASP A 181 8.79 3.51 -19.54
N PHE A 182 7.72 3.14 -18.84
CA PHE A 182 7.73 1.99 -17.95
C PHE A 182 7.91 0.66 -18.70
N ALA A 183 7.26 0.48 -19.86
CA ALA A 183 7.42 -0.74 -20.65
C ALA A 183 8.87 -0.90 -21.14
N SER A 184 9.48 0.19 -21.62
CA SER A 184 10.88 0.19 -22.03
C SER A 184 11.83 -0.06 -20.86
N LEU A 185 11.55 0.48 -19.68
CA LEU A 185 12.33 0.21 -18.46
C LEU A 185 12.31 -1.29 -18.11
N LEU A 186 11.13 -1.90 -18.06
CA LEU A 186 10.98 -3.33 -17.76
C LEU A 186 11.72 -4.20 -18.79
N LYS A 187 11.62 -3.85 -20.09
CA LYS A 187 12.34 -4.57 -21.16
C LYS A 187 13.85 -4.53 -20.95
N GLY A 188 14.41 -3.39 -20.56
CA GLY A 188 15.84 -3.26 -20.26
C GLY A 188 16.29 -4.18 -19.12
N TYR A 189 15.61 -4.11 -17.98
CA TYR A 189 15.94 -4.98 -16.83
C TYR A 189 15.73 -6.47 -17.10
N ALA A 190 14.71 -6.81 -17.89
CA ALA A 190 14.45 -8.18 -18.31
C ALA A 190 15.54 -8.72 -19.26
N GLN A 191 16.07 -7.89 -20.17
CA GLN A 191 17.18 -8.27 -21.06
C GLN A 191 18.47 -8.55 -20.28
N ASP A 192 18.69 -7.84 -19.18
CA ASP A 192 19.80 -8.05 -18.26
C ASP A 192 19.58 -9.24 -17.30
N GLY A 193 18.42 -9.91 -17.39
CA GLY A 193 18.06 -11.11 -16.62
C GLY A 193 17.57 -10.82 -15.20
N TRP A 194 17.39 -9.55 -14.81
CA TRP A 194 16.91 -9.17 -13.47
C TRP A 194 15.50 -9.68 -13.18
N LEU A 195 14.68 -9.79 -14.23
CA LEU A 195 13.27 -10.15 -14.13
C LEU A 195 12.98 -11.60 -14.55
N ASP A 196 14.02 -12.45 -14.71
CA ASP A 196 13.84 -13.84 -15.16
C ASP A 196 12.84 -14.62 -14.28
N ALA A 197 12.91 -14.44 -12.95
CA ALA A 197 12.04 -15.12 -12.00
C ALA A 197 10.59 -14.63 -12.12
N ASP A 198 10.38 -13.32 -12.26
CA ASP A 198 9.06 -12.72 -12.43
C ASP A 198 8.41 -13.15 -13.75
N ILE A 199 9.19 -13.17 -14.83
CA ILE A 199 8.75 -13.64 -16.15
C ILE A 199 8.43 -15.14 -16.11
N TYR A 200 9.26 -15.94 -15.46
CA TYR A 200 8.98 -17.37 -15.28
C TYR A 200 7.71 -17.60 -14.47
N ALA A 201 7.50 -16.86 -13.38
CA ALA A 201 6.29 -16.94 -12.56
C ALA A 201 5.05 -16.61 -13.39
N MET A 202 5.10 -15.53 -14.18
CA MET A 202 4.01 -15.12 -15.05
C MET A 202 3.71 -16.17 -16.14
N ASP A 203 4.74 -16.68 -16.82
CA ASP A 203 4.62 -17.72 -17.86
C ASP A 203 4.01 -19.03 -17.31
N LYS A 204 4.20 -19.31 -16.02
CA LYS A 204 3.65 -20.47 -15.32
C LYS A 204 2.34 -20.20 -14.58
N GLY A 205 1.81 -18.97 -14.63
CA GLY A 205 0.60 -18.58 -13.91
C GLY A 205 0.74 -18.67 -12.39
N VAL A 206 1.95 -18.55 -11.86
CA VAL A 206 2.23 -18.57 -10.42
C VAL A 206 1.79 -17.25 -9.81
N LYS A 207 0.93 -17.31 -8.80
CA LYS A 207 0.57 -16.14 -8.01
C LYS A 207 1.78 -15.65 -7.22
N TRP A 208 1.97 -14.35 -7.17
CA TRP A 208 3.12 -13.70 -6.54
C TRP A 208 3.29 -14.02 -5.06
N GLN A 209 2.20 -14.22 -4.30
CA GLN A 209 2.30 -14.60 -2.90
C GLN A 209 3.05 -15.93 -2.76
N ASN A 210 3.00 -16.77 -3.78
CA ASN A 210 3.70 -18.04 -3.83
C ASN A 210 5.14 -17.93 -4.34
N THR A 211 5.57 -16.78 -4.87
CA THR A 211 6.97 -16.56 -5.29
C THR A 211 7.83 -16.00 -4.16
N SER A 212 7.23 -15.34 -3.16
CA SER A 212 7.98 -14.53 -2.19
C SER A 212 7.73 -14.84 -0.71
N ILE A 213 6.68 -15.62 -0.37
CA ILE A 213 6.27 -15.81 1.03
C ILE A 213 6.51 -17.26 1.50
N GLY A 214 7.31 -17.39 2.56
CA GLY A 214 7.45 -18.61 3.36
C GLY A 214 7.87 -19.85 2.57
N TYR A 215 7.29 -21.01 2.92
CA TYR A 215 7.60 -22.29 2.28
C TYR A 215 7.27 -22.31 0.78
N SER A 216 6.26 -21.54 0.35
CA SER A 216 5.88 -21.43 -1.07
C SER A 216 6.97 -20.75 -1.90
N GLY A 217 7.58 -19.68 -1.38
CA GLY A 217 8.69 -18.99 -2.05
C GLY A 217 9.91 -19.91 -2.23
N ALA A 218 10.32 -20.63 -1.19
CA ALA A 218 11.42 -21.57 -1.28
C ALA A 218 11.16 -22.71 -2.29
N TRP A 219 9.90 -23.15 -2.42
CA TRP A 219 9.52 -24.12 -3.43
C TRP A 219 9.59 -23.54 -4.84
N PHE A 220 9.09 -22.31 -5.04
CA PHE A 220 9.20 -21.60 -6.30
C PHE A 220 10.67 -21.41 -6.72
N ASP A 221 11.53 -20.95 -5.81
CA ASP A 221 12.97 -20.79 -6.07
C ASP A 221 13.61 -22.09 -6.52
N ASN A 222 13.25 -23.21 -5.88
CA ASN A 222 13.75 -24.52 -6.29
C ASN A 222 13.28 -24.91 -7.70
N GLN A 223 11.98 -24.72 -8.00
CA GLN A 223 11.43 -24.98 -9.34
C GLN A 223 12.11 -24.12 -10.42
N PHE A 224 12.26 -22.83 -10.16
CA PHE A 224 12.89 -21.88 -11.07
C PHE A 224 14.38 -22.21 -11.28
N ASN A 225 15.12 -22.50 -10.21
CA ASN A 225 16.53 -22.90 -10.30
C ASN A 225 16.70 -24.23 -11.06
N GLN A 226 15.81 -25.21 -10.87
CA GLN A 226 15.80 -26.44 -11.65
C GLN A 226 15.51 -26.17 -13.13
N ALA A 227 14.56 -25.28 -13.44
CA ALA A 227 14.27 -24.88 -14.81
C ALA A 227 15.51 -24.25 -15.47
N LYS A 228 16.21 -23.33 -14.78
CA LYS A 228 17.47 -22.74 -15.27
C LYS A 228 18.56 -23.80 -15.48
N ALA A 229 18.72 -24.74 -14.55
CA ALA A 229 19.66 -25.85 -14.68
C ALA A 229 19.34 -26.76 -15.88
N ASN A 230 18.06 -26.92 -16.20
CA ASN A 230 17.57 -27.66 -17.37
C ASN A 230 17.59 -26.82 -18.67
N GLY A 231 18.24 -25.65 -18.66
CA GLY A 231 18.44 -24.83 -19.85
C GLY A 231 17.32 -23.85 -20.17
N TRP A 232 16.35 -23.65 -19.26
CA TRP A 232 15.37 -22.57 -19.43
C TRP A 232 16.09 -21.22 -19.50
N LYS A 233 15.68 -20.42 -20.47
CA LYS A 233 16.13 -19.04 -20.67
C LYS A 233 14.92 -18.22 -21.09
N VAL A 234 14.89 -16.98 -20.63
CA VAL A 234 13.86 -16.04 -21.04
C VAL A 234 13.93 -15.80 -22.56
N SER A 235 12.78 -15.81 -23.23
CA SER A 235 12.67 -15.50 -24.66
C SER A 235 12.38 -14.02 -24.88
N SER A 236 12.72 -13.47 -26.05
CA SER A 236 12.37 -12.08 -26.39
C SER A 236 10.86 -11.85 -26.40
N GLU A 237 10.10 -12.87 -26.81
CA GLU A 237 8.64 -12.89 -26.77
C GLU A 237 8.12 -12.82 -25.32
N SER A 238 8.67 -13.61 -24.40
CA SER A 238 8.31 -13.57 -22.97
C SER A 238 8.62 -12.21 -22.35
N ILE A 239 9.77 -11.61 -22.68
CA ILE A 239 10.14 -10.26 -22.21
C ILE A 239 9.11 -9.22 -22.66
N ASN A 240 8.78 -9.20 -23.95
CA ASN A 240 7.81 -8.25 -24.49
C ASN A 240 6.43 -8.47 -23.88
N SER A 241 5.95 -9.72 -23.82
CA SER A 241 4.66 -10.06 -23.23
C SER A 241 4.57 -9.65 -21.76
N PHE A 242 5.62 -9.86 -20.98
CA PHE A 242 5.68 -9.45 -19.58
C PHE A 242 5.61 -7.93 -19.44
N ALA A 243 6.52 -7.22 -20.10
CA ALA A 243 6.63 -5.77 -19.98
C ALA A 243 5.35 -5.06 -20.46
N ASP A 244 4.82 -5.47 -21.60
CA ASP A 244 3.61 -4.87 -22.18
C ASP A 244 2.39 -5.19 -21.30
N SER A 245 2.27 -6.41 -20.77
CA SER A 245 1.16 -6.77 -19.87
C SER A 245 1.19 -5.98 -18.56
N ILE A 246 2.35 -5.85 -17.92
CA ILE A 246 2.48 -5.09 -16.67
C ILE A 246 2.20 -3.60 -16.91
N ALA A 247 2.72 -3.03 -18.00
CA ALA A 247 2.44 -1.64 -18.36
C ALA A 247 0.95 -1.40 -18.68
N ASP A 248 0.31 -2.29 -19.44
CA ASP A 248 -1.11 -2.18 -19.78
C ASP A 248 -2.00 -2.30 -18.55
N ARG A 249 -1.73 -3.26 -17.66
CA ARG A 249 -2.44 -3.42 -16.39
C ARG A 249 -2.31 -2.17 -15.52
N LEU A 250 -1.10 -1.61 -15.42
CA LEU A 250 -0.86 -0.38 -14.70
C LEU A 250 -1.62 0.80 -15.31
N ASN A 251 -1.57 0.98 -16.63
CA ASN A 251 -2.30 2.04 -17.32
C ASN A 251 -3.82 1.92 -17.11
N ASN A 252 -4.36 0.70 -17.19
CA ASN A 252 -5.77 0.43 -16.92
C ASN A 252 -6.16 0.75 -15.47
N LEU A 253 -5.31 0.41 -14.50
CA LEU A 253 -5.54 0.71 -13.08
C LEU A 253 -5.48 2.22 -12.82
N ILE A 254 -4.47 2.91 -13.35
CA ILE A 254 -4.32 4.37 -13.21
C ILE A 254 -5.53 5.07 -13.82
N GLY A 255 -5.98 4.65 -15.01
CA GLY A 255 -7.15 5.23 -15.68
C GLY A 255 -8.45 5.14 -14.87
N GLN A 256 -8.53 4.22 -13.91
CA GLN A 256 -9.71 4.04 -13.04
C GLN A 256 -9.58 4.69 -11.66
N THR A 257 -8.35 4.94 -11.19
CA THR A 257 -8.10 5.24 -9.77
C THR A 257 -7.46 6.60 -9.54
N ARG A 258 -6.88 7.20 -10.59
CA ARG A 258 -6.16 8.48 -10.50
C ARG A 258 -7.10 9.66 -10.22
N VAL A 259 -6.58 10.64 -9.47
CA VAL A 259 -7.23 11.90 -9.10
C VAL A 259 -6.66 13.07 -9.90
#